data_AF-A0A3B9IFA4-F1
#
_entry.id   AF-A0A3B9IFA4-F1
#
_cell.length_a   1.000
_cell.length_b   1.000
_cell.length_c   1.000
_cell.angle_alpha   90.00
_cell.angle_beta   90.00
_cell.angle_gamma   90.00
#
_symmetry.space_group_name_H-M   'P 1'
#
loop_
_entity.id
_entity.type
_entity.pdbx_description
1 polymer ?
#
loop_
_entity_poly.entity_id
_entity_poly.type
_entity_poly.pdbx_seq_one_letter_code
_entity_poly.pdbx_strand_id
1 'polypeptide(L)'
;MLDPVDLLLAVPGPVDLATGGYVYDRRIMAAAAGLGVVVETLALPGGPPPVGPPALAMLRDRLAAGPVRALLIDGLALPGLAPLLDEIAPAGSGGPRRIALVHHPCALETGLAPQVAADLARLER
;
A
#
# COMPACT_ATOMS: atom_id res chain seq x y z
N MET A 1 -2.50 12.13 -21.80
CA MET A 1 -3.26 11.48 -20.71
C MET A 1 -2.89 10.02 -20.72
N LEU A 2 -2.48 9.48 -19.56
CA LEU A 2 -2.25 8.04 -19.42
C LEU A 2 -3.59 7.29 -19.53
N ASP A 3 -3.54 6.03 -19.98
CA ASP A 3 -4.70 5.14 -19.92
C ASP A 3 -5.14 4.94 -18.46
N PRO A 4 -6.44 4.73 -18.19
CA PRO A 4 -6.92 4.51 -16.84
C PRO A 4 -6.28 3.29 -16.20
N VAL A 5 -5.82 3.45 -14.96
CA VAL A 5 -5.36 2.33 -14.13
C VAL A 5 -6.47 1.95 -13.16
N ASP A 6 -6.78 0.65 -13.11
CA ASP A 6 -7.81 0.13 -12.22
C ASP A 6 -7.31 0.11 -10.76
N LEU A 7 -6.04 -0.25 -10.56
CA LEU A 7 -5.43 -0.37 -9.22
C LEU A 7 -3.99 0.16 -9.20
N LEU A 8 -3.76 1.25 -8.47
CA LEU A 8 -2.45 1.80 -8.18
C LEU A 8 -2.02 1.37 -6.77
N LEU A 9 -0.93 0.62 -6.65
CA LEU A 9 -0.33 0.24 -5.37
C LEU A 9 0.78 1.22 -4.99
N ALA A 10 0.66 1.90 -3.86
CA ALA A 10 1.71 2.74 -3.29
C ALA A 10 2.47 1.98 -2.18
N VAL A 11 3.78 1.78 -2.37
CA VAL A 11 4.66 0.98 -1.49
C VAL A 11 5.93 1.74 -1.13
N PRO A 12 6.51 1.56 0.08
CA PRO A 12 7.71 2.29 0.48
C PRO A 12 8.99 1.71 -0.15
N GLY A 13 9.46 2.32 -1.22
CA GLY A 13 10.66 1.88 -1.93
C GLY A 13 10.40 0.68 -2.86
N PRO A 14 11.48 -0.03 -3.27
CA PRO A 14 11.40 -1.03 -4.31
C PRO A 14 10.60 -2.27 -3.88
N VAL A 15 9.49 -2.54 -4.57
CA VAL A 15 8.58 -3.67 -4.27
C VAL A 15 9.21 -5.03 -4.54
N ASP A 16 10.36 -5.09 -5.22
CA ASP A 16 11.09 -6.32 -5.55
C ASP A 16 11.99 -6.82 -4.41
N LEU A 17 12.17 -6.04 -3.34
CA LEU A 17 12.86 -6.49 -2.13
C LEU A 17 12.19 -7.75 -1.55
N ALA A 18 13.02 -8.65 -1.01
CA ALA A 18 12.60 -9.96 -0.52
C ALA A 18 12.08 -9.89 0.93
N THR A 19 11.10 -9.03 1.20
CA THR A 19 10.41 -8.97 2.50
C THR A 19 9.10 -9.75 2.44
N GLY A 20 8.62 -10.22 3.60
CA GLY A 20 7.31 -10.90 3.67
C GLY A 20 6.16 -10.01 3.18
N GLY A 21 6.15 -8.73 3.57
CA GLY A 21 5.15 -7.75 3.13
C GLY A 21 5.18 -7.52 1.62
N TYR A 22 6.35 -7.34 1.02
CA TYR A 22 6.42 -7.09 -0.43
C TYR A 22 6.13 -8.34 -1.26
N VAL A 23 6.47 -9.53 -0.74
CA VAL A 23 6.00 -10.78 -1.36
C VAL A 23 4.47 -10.84 -1.36
N TYR A 24 3.83 -10.44 -0.26
CA TYR A 24 2.37 -10.37 -0.17
C TYR A 24 1.79 -9.36 -1.18
N ASP A 25 2.31 -8.14 -1.22
CA ASP A 25 1.88 -7.11 -2.17
C ASP A 25 1.99 -7.57 -3.62
N ARG A 26 3.15 -8.14 -4.00
CA ARG A 26 3.34 -8.68 -5.37
C ARG A 26 2.32 -9.77 -5.70
N ARG A 27 1.96 -10.62 -4.73
CA ARG A 27 0.92 -11.64 -4.93
C ARG A 27 -0.46 -11.03 -5.12
N ILE A 28 -0.81 -9.99 -4.35
CA ILE A 28 -2.06 -9.25 -4.52
C ILE A 28 -2.13 -8.63 -5.93
N MET A 29 -1.06 -7.95 -6.36
CA MET A 29 -1.02 -7.32 -7.68
C MET A 29 -1.06 -8.32 -8.82
N ALA A 30 -0.35 -9.44 -8.71
CA ALA A 30 -0.38 -10.51 -9.70
C ALA A 30 -1.76 -11.18 -9.78
N ALA A 31 -2.42 -11.41 -8.64
CA ALA A 31 -3.78 -11.95 -8.61
C ALA A 31 -4.79 -11.00 -9.26
N ALA A 32 -4.70 -9.70 -8.97
CA ALA A 32 -5.54 -8.69 -9.61
C ALA A 32 -5.33 -8.65 -11.14
N ALA A 33 -4.07 -8.63 -11.58
CA ALA A 33 -3.73 -8.67 -13.01
C ALA A 33 -4.28 -9.93 -13.69
N GLY A 34 -4.22 -11.10 -13.03
CA GLY A 34 -4.79 -12.34 -13.53
C GLY A 34 -6.32 -12.32 -13.71
N LEU A 35 -7.01 -11.38 -13.07
CA LEU A 35 -8.45 -11.11 -13.23
C LEU A 35 -8.75 -10.03 -14.30
N GLY A 36 -7.74 -9.57 -15.04
CA GLY A 36 -7.88 -8.54 -16.07
C GLY A 36 -7.87 -7.11 -15.53
N VAL A 37 -7.46 -6.89 -14.28
CA VAL A 37 -7.30 -5.56 -13.67
C VAL A 37 -6.03 -4.90 -14.21
N VAL A 38 -6.12 -3.66 -14.70
CA VAL A 38 -4.93 -2.87 -15.07
C VAL A 38 -4.25 -2.38 -13.79
N VAL A 39 -3.09 -2.95 -13.48
CA VAL A 39 -2.34 -2.68 -12.25
C VAL A 39 -1.11 -1.81 -12.50
N GLU A 40 -0.81 -0.94 -11.55
CA GLU A 40 0.44 -0.17 -11.50
C GLU A 40 1.00 -0.19 -10.08
N THR A 41 2.34 -0.21 -9.95
CA THR A 41 3.01 -0.06 -8.66
C THR A 41 3.83 1.23 -8.63
N LEU A 42 3.66 2.00 -7.56
CA LEU A 42 4.35 3.24 -7.28
C LEU A 42 5.30 3.04 -6.09
N ALA A 43 6.58 2.85 -6.40
CA ALA A 43 7.65 2.71 -5.41
C ALA A 43 8.05 4.07 -4.82
N LEU A 44 7.52 4.40 -3.65
CA LEU A 44 7.70 5.68 -2.97
C LEU A 44 9.15 5.90 -2.52
N PRO A 45 9.74 7.09 -2.72
CA PRO A 45 11.07 7.39 -2.20
C PRO A 45 11.08 7.48 -0.67
N GLY A 46 12.23 7.22 -0.05
CA GLY A 46 12.46 7.39 1.39
C GLY A 46 12.65 6.10 2.19
N GLY A 47 12.40 4.93 1.58
CA GLY A 47 12.65 3.63 2.25
C GLY A 47 11.70 3.37 3.43
N PRO A 48 12.07 2.47 4.38
CA PRO A 48 11.18 2.02 5.45
C PRO A 48 10.71 3.16 6.37
N PRO A 49 9.57 2.98 7.08
CA PRO A 49 8.65 4.04 7.48
C PRO A 49 9.13 5.07 8.51
N PRO A 50 8.48 6.25 8.55
CA PRO A 50 7.43 6.70 7.61
C PRO A 50 8.02 7.31 6.33
N VAL A 51 7.31 7.15 5.20
CA VAL A 51 7.64 7.91 3.98
C VAL A 51 7.42 9.41 4.20
N GLY A 52 8.20 10.26 3.50
CA GLY A 52 8.24 11.70 3.73
C GLY A 52 7.63 12.56 2.61
N PRO A 53 7.85 13.89 2.65
CA PRO A 53 7.33 14.84 1.64
C PRO A 53 7.59 14.46 0.17
N PRO A 54 8.74 13.87 -0.21
CA PRO A 54 8.95 13.42 -1.59
C PRO A 54 7.97 12.33 -2.04
N ALA A 55 7.54 11.45 -1.14
CA ALA A 55 6.54 10.43 -1.44
C ALA A 55 5.14 11.03 -1.64
N LEU A 56 4.79 12.04 -0.84
CA LEU A 56 3.54 12.80 -0.98
C LEU A 56 3.49 13.51 -2.35
N ALA A 57 4.58 14.19 -2.72
CA ALA A 57 4.69 14.86 -4.01
C ALA A 57 4.53 13.86 -5.16
N MET A 58 5.25 12.73 -5.11
CA MET A 58 5.19 11.73 -6.18
C MET A 58 3.81 11.09 -6.33
N LEU A 59 3.13 10.77 -5.22
CA LEU A 59 1.76 10.24 -5.29
C LEU A 59 0.79 11.30 -5.84
N ARG A 60 0.93 12.57 -5.44
CA ARG A 60 0.12 13.68 -5.97
C ARG A 60 0.30 13.82 -7.47
N ASP A 61 1.54 13.86 -7.94
CA ASP A 61 1.88 13.98 -9.36
C ASP A 61 1.33 12.80 -10.15
N ARG A 62 1.44 11.58 -9.61
CA ARG A 62 0.87 10.39 -10.26
C ARG A 62 -0.65 10.48 -10.35
N LEU A 63 -1.35 10.88 -9.29
CA LEU A 63 -2.82 11.04 -9.32
C LEU A 63 -3.27 12.15 -10.28
N ALA A 64 -2.46 13.19 -10.47
CA ALA A 64 -2.73 14.27 -11.43
C ALA A 64 -2.48 13.86 -12.89
N ALA A 65 -1.56 12.92 -13.15
CA ALA A 65 -1.15 12.52 -14.50
C ALA A 65 -2.23 11.70 -15.25
N GLY A 66 -3.15 11.06 -14.53
CA GLY A 66 -4.20 10.27 -15.16
C GLY A 66 -5.12 9.57 -14.15
N PRO A 67 -6.27 9.08 -14.62
CA PRO A 67 -7.29 8.51 -13.76
C PRO A 67 -6.83 7.21 -13.09
N VAL A 68 -7.13 7.10 -11.80
CA VAL A 68 -6.91 5.92 -10.96
C VAL A 68 -8.25 5.54 -10.33
N ARG A 69 -8.69 4.29 -10.49
CA ARG A 69 -9.98 3.85 -9.91
C ARG A 69 -9.84 3.46 -8.45
N ALA A 70 -8.78 2.75 -8.09
CA ALA A 70 -8.46 2.39 -6.71
C ALA A 70 -6.98 2.67 -6.39
N LEU A 71 -6.76 3.32 -5.25
CA LEU A 71 -5.45 3.51 -4.62
C LEU A 71 -5.33 2.51 -3.47
N LEU A 72 -4.47 1.52 -3.66
CA LEU A 72 -4.07 0.55 -2.65
C LEU A 72 -2.78 1.04 -1.97
N ILE A 73 -2.76 1.06 -0.65
CA ILE A 73 -1.66 1.62 0.13
C ILE A 73 -1.10 0.52 1.03
N ASP A 74 0.19 0.23 0.88
CA ASP A 74 0.91 -0.64 1.81
C ASP A 74 0.90 -0.05 3.24
N GLY A 75 0.76 -0.91 4.24
CA GLY A 75 0.60 -0.50 5.63
C GLY A 75 1.78 0.29 6.19
N LEU A 76 2.99 0.07 5.67
CA LEU A 76 4.18 0.82 6.06
C LEU A 76 4.18 2.22 5.41
N ALA A 77 3.61 2.38 4.22
CA ALA A 77 3.48 3.69 3.58
C ALA A 77 2.34 4.53 4.17
N LEU A 78 1.31 3.89 4.73
CA LEU A 78 0.07 4.54 5.17
C LEU A 78 0.30 5.73 6.13
N PRO A 79 1.08 5.64 7.23
CA PRO A 79 1.25 6.76 8.15
C PRO A 79 1.91 7.98 7.50
N GLY A 80 2.87 7.76 6.60
CA GLY A 80 3.56 8.83 5.89
C GLY A 80 2.71 9.50 4.81
N LEU A 81 1.77 8.75 4.22
CA LEU A 81 0.84 9.26 3.21
C LEU A 81 -0.43 9.91 3.77
N ALA A 82 -0.75 9.67 5.04
CA ALA A 82 -1.98 10.14 5.69
C ALA A 82 -2.30 11.63 5.43
N PRO A 83 -1.33 12.58 5.48
CA PRO A 83 -1.63 14.00 5.23
C PRO A 83 -2.24 14.27 3.85
N LEU A 84 -1.83 13.53 2.81
CA LEU A 84 -2.36 13.69 1.45
C LEU A 84 -3.73 13.03 1.28
N LEU A 85 -4.06 12.01 2.08
CA LEU A 85 -5.31 11.27 1.90
C LEU A 85 -6.56 12.13 2.15
N ASP A 86 -6.45 13.13 3.02
CA ASP A 86 -7.51 14.10 3.30
C ASP A 86 -7.68 15.13 2.17
N GLU A 87 -6.64 15.37 1.38
CA GLU A 87 -6.67 16.29 0.24
C GLU A 87 -7.23 15.63 -1.03
N ILE A 88 -7.17 14.30 -1.12
CA ILE A 88 -7.69 13.54 -2.26
C ILE A 88 -9.22 13.48 -2.16
N ALA A 89 -9.90 13.89 -3.23
CA ALA A 89 -11.35 13.81 -3.34
C ALA A 89 -11.87 12.39 -3.02
N PRO A 90 -13.02 12.25 -2.35
CA PRO A 90 -13.58 10.94 -2.05
C PRO A 90 -14.00 10.20 -3.33
N ALA A 91 -14.11 8.87 -3.21
CA ALA A 91 -14.64 8.04 -4.27
C ALA A 91 -16.06 8.48 -4.64
N GLY A 92 -16.32 8.63 -5.94
CA GLY A 92 -17.59 9.16 -6.46
C GLY A 92 -17.59 10.67 -6.71
N SER A 93 -16.59 11.40 -6.20
CA SER A 93 -16.40 12.85 -6.46
C SER A 93 -15.13 13.13 -7.27
N GLY A 94 -14.72 12.18 -8.11
CA GLY A 94 -13.55 12.30 -8.99
C GLY A 94 -12.24 11.75 -8.43
N GLY A 95 -12.20 11.29 -7.16
CA GLY A 95 -11.03 10.60 -6.61
C GLY A 95 -11.14 9.08 -6.59
N PRO A 96 -10.02 8.36 -6.36
CA PRO A 96 -9.99 6.91 -6.31
C PRO A 96 -10.66 6.34 -5.05
N ARG A 97 -11.09 5.08 -5.11
CA ARG A 97 -11.36 4.28 -3.91
C ARG A 97 -10.04 4.04 -3.18
N ARG A 98 -9.97 4.44 -1.91
CA ARG A 98 -8.78 4.29 -1.06
C ARG A 98 -8.88 2.97 -0.27
N ILE A 99 -7.83 2.16 -0.32
CA ILE A 99 -7.75 0.85 0.35
C ILE A 99 -6.38 0.77 1.02
N ALA A 100 -6.34 0.35 2.29
CA ALA A 100 -5.09 0.15 3.02
C ALA A 100 -4.87 -1.33 3.32
N LEU A 101 -3.65 -1.81 3.10
CA LEU A 101 -3.18 -3.13 3.51
C LEU A 101 -2.60 -3.04 4.92
N VAL A 102 -3.43 -3.27 5.93
CA VAL A 102 -2.97 -3.26 7.32
C VAL A 102 -2.60 -4.69 7.73
N HIS A 103 -1.34 -4.90 8.06
CA HIS A 103 -0.89 -6.15 8.65
C HIS A 103 -1.25 -6.17 10.13
N HIS A 104 -1.92 -7.23 10.57
CA HIS A 104 -2.07 -7.51 11.99
C HIS A 104 -0.77 -8.09 12.55
N PRO A 105 -0.49 -7.90 13.84
CA PRO A 105 0.70 -8.46 14.44
C PRO A 105 0.75 -9.98 14.29
N CYS A 106 1.93 -10.50 13.98
CA CYS A 106 2.21 -11.93 13.98
C CYS A 106 2.92 -12.34 15.28
N ALA A 107 2.91 -13.63 15.61
CA ALA A 107 3.49 -14.16 16.84
C ALA A 107 4.97 -13.81 17.03
N LEU A 108 5.71 -13.65 15.93
CA LEU A 108 7.14 -13.30 15.93
C LEU A 108 7.39 -11.79 15.94
N GLU A 109 6.35 -10.97 16.09
CA GLU A 109 6.52 -9.52 16.14
C GLU A 109 7.17 -9.07 17.46
N THR A 110 8.16 -8.19 17.32
CA THR A 110 8.92 -7.65 18.45
C THR A 110 8.03 -6.75 19.30
N GLY A 111 8.15 -6.85 20.62
CA GLY A 111 7.45 -5.97 21.57
C GLY A 111 6.07 -6.48 22.03
N LEU A 112 5.66 -7.67 21.58
CA LEU A 112 4.47 -8.34 22.07
C LEU A 112 4.66 -8.88 23.50
N ALA A 113 3.60 -8.82 24.32
CA ALA A 113 3.57 -9.54 25.59
C ALA A 113 3.65 -11.06 25.34
N PRO A 114 4.36 -11.85 26.17
CA PRO A 114 4.57 -13.27 25.92
C PRO A 114 3.28 -14.07 25.69
N GLN A 115 2.21 -13.73 26.43
CA GLN A 115 0.91 -14.37 26.27
C GLN A 115 0.28 -14.08 24.91
N VAL A 116 0.37 -12.84 24.42
CA VAL A 116 -0.14 -12.44 23.10
C VAL A 116 0.61 -13.16 21.98
N ALA A 117 1.94 -13.23 22.07
CA ALA A 117 2.76 -13.97 21.11
C ALA A 117 2.40 -15.46 21.08
N ALA A 118 2.20 -16.09 22.24
CA ALA A 118 1.78 -17.50 22.33
C ALA A 118 0.38 -17.74 21.75
N ASP A 119 -0.57 -16.83 21.99
CA ASP A 119 -1.91 -16.92 21.45
C ASP A 119 -1.93 -16.77 19.92
N LEU A 120 -1.17 -15.81 19.36
CA LEU A 120 -0.99 -15.67 17.92
C LEU A 120 -0.32 -16.90 17.31
N ALA A 121 0.72 -17.45 17.94
CA ALA A 121 1.45 -18.63 17.43
C ALA A 121 0.57 -19.89 17.34
N ARG A 122 -0.55 -19.93 18.07
CA ARG A 122 -1.55 -21.00 17.99
C ARG A 122 -2.53 -20.76 16.85
N LEU A 123 -2.87 -19.51 16.54
CA LEU A 123 -3.79 -19.13 15.46
C LEU A 123 -3.15 -19.22 14.07
N GLU A 124 -1.82 -19.12 13.99
CA GLU A 124 -1.05 -19.11 12.74
C GLU A 124 -0.72 -20.52 12.18
N ARG A 125 -1.22 -21.59 12.81
CA ARG A 125 -1.00 -22.99 12.40
C ARG A 125 -2.28 -23.61 11.89
#